data_AF-A0A0D5NF35-F1
#
_entry.id   AF-A0A0D5NF35-F1
#
_cell.length_a   1.000
_cell.length_b   1.000
_cell.length_c   1.000
_cell.angle_alpha   90.00
_cell.angle_beta   90.00
_cell.angle_gamma   90.00
#
_symmetry.space_group_name_H-M   'P 1'
#
loop_
_entity.id
_entity.type
_entity.pdbx_description
1 polymer ?
#
loop_
_entity_poly.entity_id
_entity_poly.type
_entity_poly.pdbx_seq_one_letter_code
_entity_poly.pdbx_strand_id
1 'polypeptide(L)' 'MNATAIFSPVTLYVSNRFDFTQREAKIYNIVIMNGYSNKEFATALDISERTVRNHFQRMMEKSGVDSTKKMMAIGM' A
#
# COMPACT_ATOMS: atom_id res chain seq x y z
N MET A 1 17.94 14.50 -1.20
CA MET A 1 17.73 13.61 -2.37
C MET A 1 16.28 13.18 -2.37
N ASN A 2 15.41 13.93 -3.06
CA ASN A 2 13.99 13.59 -3.12
C ASN A 2 13.82 12.56 -4.22
N ALA A 3 13.93 11.28 -3.88
CA ALA A 3 13.53 10.21 -4.78
C ALA A 3 12.04 10.41 -5.08
N THR A 4 11.72 10.93 -6.26
CA THR A 4 10.37 10.95 -6.79
C THR A 4 9.91 9.50 -6.81
N ALA A 5 9.05 9.12 -5.87
CA ALA A 5 8.55 7.76 -5.81
C ALA A 5 7.80 7.49 -7.11
N ILE A 6 8.36 6.66 -7.98
CA ILE A 6 7.72 6.24 -9.21
C ILE A 6 6.58 5.30 -8.80
N PHE A 7 5.35 5.83 -8.82
CA PHE A 7 4.15 5.03 -8.65
C PHE A 7 3.77 4.39 -9.97
N SER A 8 3.40 3.10 -9.94
CA SER A 8 2.83 2.46 -11.12
C SER A 8 1.49 3.14 -11.50
N PRO A 9 1.07 3.07 -12.78
CA PRO A 9 -0.21 3.61 -13.22
C PRO A 9 -1.40 3.06 -12.40
N VAL A 10 -1.32 1.77 -12.04
CA VAL A 10 -2.28 1.11 -11.15
C VAL A 10 -2.32 1.79 -9.78
N THR A 11 -1.17 1.99 -9.14
CA THR A 11 -1.11 2.66 -7.84
C THR A 11 -1.75 4.02 -7.89
N LEU A 12 -1.48 4.81 -8.93
CA LEU A 12 -2.06 6.15 -9.11
C LEU A 12 -3.58 6.07 -9.24
N TYR A 13 -4.09 5.13 -10.04
CA TYR A 13 -5.53 4.92 -10.21
C TYR A 13 -6.22 4.55 -8.90
N VAL A 14 -5.71 3.52 -8.20
CA VAL A 14 -6.27 3.03 -6.93
C VAL A 14 -6.21 4.11 -5.85
N SER A 15 -5.07 4.81 -5.76
CA SER A 15 -4.88 5.85 -4.74
C SER A 15 -5.83 7.02 -4.93
N ASN A 16 -6.07 7.46 -6.18
CA ASN A 16 -7.05 8.50 -6.47
C ASN A 16 -8.49 8.02 -6.27
N ARG A 17 -8.78 6.75 -6.57
CA ARG A 17 -10.13 6.18 -6.41
C ARG A 17 -10.58 6.09 -4.95
N PHE A 18 -9.64 5.83 -4.03
CA PHE A 18 -9.94 5.57 -2.61
C PHE A 18 -9.29 6.59 -1.66
N ASP A 19 -8.84 7.73 -2.18
CA ASP A 19 -8.24 8.83 -1.40
C ASP A 19 -7.11 8.37 -0.46
N PHE A 20 -6.16 7.61 -1.01
CA PHE A 20 -4.99 7.17 -0.27
C PHE A 20 -4.05 8.34 0.00
N THR A 21 -3.56 8.42 1.24
CA THR A 21 -2.48 9.32 1.59
C THR A 21 -1.21 8.95 0.83
N GLN A 22 -0.27 9.89 0.72
CA GLN A 22 1.02 9.61 0.08
C GLN A 22 1.75 8.41 0.72
N ARG A 23 1.59 8.18 2.03
CA ARG A 23 2.20 7.03 2.70
C ARG A 23 1.50 5.72 2.34
N GLU A 24 0.17 5.73 2.29
CA GLU A 24 -0.63 4.57 1.86
C GLU A 24 -0.33 4.21 0.40
N ALA A 25 -0.25 5.20 -0.50
CA ALA A 25 0.12 4.99 -1.90
C ALA A 25 1.53 4.38 -2.05
N LYS A 26 2.52 4.85 -1.27
CA LYS A 26 3.87 4.26 -1.24
C LYS A 26 3.86 2.81 -0.78
N ILE A 27 3.12 2.51 0.28
CA ILE A 27 2.98 1.14 0.79
C ILE A 27 2.33 0.28 -0.29
N TYR A 28 1.21 0.72 -0.85
CA TYR A 28 0.48 0.01 -1.90
C TYR A 28 1.38 -0.30 -3.11
N ASN A 29 2.17 0.67 -3.57
CA ASN A 29 3.07 0.49 -4.70
C ASN A 29 4.14 -0.58 -4.46
N ILE A 30 4.75 -0.58 -3.28
CA ILE A 30 5.77 -1.58 -2.94
C ILE A 30 5.12 -2.97 -2.84
N VAL A 31 3.87 -3.03 -2.35
CA VAL A 31 3.12 -4.27 -2.19
C VAL A 31 2.78 -4.91 -3.53
N ILE A 32 2.19 -4.17 -4.46
CA ILE A 32 1.86 -4.72 -5.78
C ILE A 32 3.11 -5.12 -6.58
N MET A 33 4.27 -4.50 -6.31
CA MET A 33 5.53 -4.82 -7.00
C MET A 33 6.27 -6.02 -6.39
N ASN A 34 6.18 -6.26 -5.07
CA ASN A 34 6.97 -7.27 -4.37
C ASN A 34 6.16 -8.46 -3.81
N GLY A 35 4.83 -8.37 -3.76
CA GLY A 35 3.97 -9.44 -3.23
C GLY A 35 3.49 -9.22 -1.80
N TYR A 36 3.41 -10.26 -0.97
CA TYR A 36 2.52 -10.29 0.22
C TYR A 36 3.21 -10.24 1.61
N SER A 37 4.54 -10.12 1.72
CA SER A 37 5.20 -10.28 3.03
C SER A 37 5.24 -8.99 3.85
N ASN A 38 4.46 -8.93 4.95
CA ASN A 38 4.48 -7.83 5.93
C ASN A 38 5.89 -7.52 6.48
N LYS A 39 6.74 -8.55 6.60
CA LYS A 39 8.11 -8.43 7.08
C LYS A 39 9.01 -7.71 6.06
N GLU A 40 8.82 -7.99 4.78
CA GLU A 40 9.57 -7.32 3.69
C GLU A 40 9.16 -5.85 3.61
N PHE A 41 7.87 -5.52 3.78
CA PHE A 41 7.42 -4.12 3.84
C PHE A 41 7.99 -3.38 5.04
N ALA A 42 7.94 -3.99 6.22
CA ALA A 42 8.51 -3.43 7.44
C ALA A 42 9.98 -3.05 7.24
N THR A 43 10.74 -3.97 6.63
CA THR A 43 12.17 -3.77 6.31
C THR A 43 12.37 -2.70 5.24
N ALA A 44 11.64 -2.76 4.12
CA ALA A 44 11.79 -1.83 3.00
C ALA A 44 11.40 -0.39 3.36
N LEU A 45 10.51 -0.22 4.35
CA LEU A 45 9.97 1.06 4.76
C LEU A 45 10.52 1.57 6.10
N ASP A 46 11.44 0.82 6.71
CA ASP A 46 12.01 1.05 8.04
C ASP A 46 10.95 1.36 9.11
N ILE A 47 9.94 0.49 9.19
CA ILE A 47 8.84 0.60 10.15
C ILE A 47 8.48 -0.77 10.74
N SER A 48 7.78 -0.79 11.87
CA SER A 48 7.29 -2.04 12.44
C SER A 48 6.22 -2.70 11.56
N GLU A 49 6.14 -4.03 11.59
CA GLU A 49 5.02 -4.76 10.95
C GLU A 49 3.65 -4.32 11.47
N ARG A 50 3.57 -3.91 12.74
CA ARG A 50 2.35 -3.33 13.32
C ARG A 50 1.95 -2.05 12.56
N THR A 51 2.91 -1.18 12.27
CA THR A 51 2.67 0.04 11.48
C THR A 51 2.18 -0.29 10.08
N VAL A 52 2.77 -1.31 9.42
CA VAL A 52 2.30 -1.81 8.12
C VAL A 52 0.83 -2.26 8.19
N ARG A 53 0.47 -3.08 9.19
CA ARG A 53 -0.92 -3.53 9.40
C ARG A 53 -1.88 -2.36 9.59
N ASN A 54 -1.49 -1.34 10.36
CA ASN A 54 -2.32 -0.15 10.57
C ASN A 54 -2.59 0.60 9.26
N HIS A 55 -1.60 0.70 8.37
CA HIS A 55 -1.81 1.30 7.05
C HIS A 55 -2.78 0.47 6.20
N PHE A 56 -2.64 -0.85 6.20
CA PHE A 56 -3.59 -1.71 5.51
C PHE A 56 -5.01 -1.59 6.07
N GLN A 57 -5.15 -1.51 7.39
CA GLN A 57 -6.45 -1.28 8.02
C GLN A 57 -7.10 0.01 7.51
N ARG A 58 -6.37 1.12 7.47
CA ARG A 58 -6.93 2.38 6.95
C ARG A 58 -7.25 2.32 5.46
N MET A 59 -6.41 1.66 4.65
CA MET A 59 -6.72 1.44 3.23
C MET A 59 -7.97 0.56 3.04
N MET A 60 -8.16 -0.45 3.89
CA MET A 60 -9.34 -1.30 3.91
C MET A 60 -10.61 -0.52 4.29
N GLU A 61 -10.53 0.31 5.33
CA GLU A 61 -11.62 1.21 5.74
C GLU A 61 -12.01 2.17 4.60
N LYS A 62 -11.03 2.72 3.88
CA LYS A 62 -11.27 3.62 2.73
C LYS A 62 -11.84 2.93 1.49
N SER A 63 -11.40 1.70 1.22
CA SER A 63 -11.82 0.96 0.03
C SER A 63 -13.03 0.05 0.25
N GLY A 64 -13.46 -0.14 1.51
CA GLY A 64 -14.56 -1.01 1.88
C GLY A 64 -14.25 -2.51 1.78
N VAL A 65 -12.98 -2.90 1.63
CA VAL A 65 -12.59 -4.31 1.59
C VAL A 65 -12.23 -4.84 2.97
N ASP A 66 -12.56 -6.11 3.21
CA ASP A 66 -12.42 -6.79 4.50
C ASP A 66 -11.12 -7.60 4.64
N SER A 67 -10.24 -7.55 3.63
CA SER A 67 -9.05 -8.38 3.56
C SER A 67 -7.91 -7.68 2.85
N THR A 68 -6.73 -7.74 3.47
CA THR A 68 -5.47 -7.29 2.87
C THR A 68 -5.18 -7.98 1.53
N LYS A 69 -5.66 -9.23 1.35
CA LYS A 69 -5.53 -9.93 0.07
C LYS A 69 -6.44 -9.36 -1.01
N LYS A 70 -7.69 -9.05 -0.67
CA LYS A 70 -8.61 -8.35 -1.59
C LYS A 70 -8.09 -6.95 -1.92
N MET A 71 -7.53 -6.24 -0.93
CA MET A 71 -6.90 -4.93 -1.12
C MET A 71 -5.80 -4.96 -2.19
N MET A 72 -4.94 -5.99 -2.19
CA MET A 72 -3.93 -6.16 -3.22
C MET A 72 -4.50 -6.50 -4.59
N ALA A 73 -5.55 -7.34 -4.63
CA ALA A 73 -6.20 -7.73 -5.86
C ALA A 73 -6.91 -6.57 -6.58
N ILE A 74 -7.22 -5.46 -5.90
CA ILE A 74 -7.79 -4.25 -6.54
C ILE A 74 -6.86 -3.70 -7.64
N GLY A 75 -5.55 -3.90 -7.50
CA GLY A 75 -4.55 -3.36 -8.42
C GLY A 75 -3.92 -4.38 -9.37
N MET A 76 -4.31 -5.65 -9.29
CA MET A 76 -3.90 -6.67 -10.26
C MET A 76 -4.93 -6.76 -11.38
#